data_AF-A0A1W9VDD9-F1
#
_entry.id   AF-A0A1W9VDD9-F1
#
_cell.length_a   1.000
_cell.length_b   1.000
_cell.length_c   1.000
_cell.angle_alpha   90.00
_cell.angle_beta   90.00
_cell.angle_gamma   90.00
#
_symmetry.space_group_name_H-M   'P 1'
#
loop_
_entity.id
_entity.type
_entity.pdbx_description
1 polymer ?
#
loop_
_entity_poly.entity_id
_entity_poly.type
_entity_poly.pdbx_seq_one_letter_code
_entity_poly.pdbx_strand_id
1 'polypeptide(L)'
;MNTYLAIILFGTAALTYMVRVLPFLSGSIQKMPNAVKNILNMMPVAALGALLLPGTIQALPDMPLAGLLSIGAAALVAWFIRNSLVLPVLTSIGLTWLILIAH
;
A
#
# COMPACT_ATOMS: atom_id res chain seq x y z
N MET A 1 1.00 -33.15 8.59
CA MET A 1 0.76 -31.83 7.95
C MET A 1 -0.27 -32.05 6.85
N ASN A 2 -1.44 -31.45 6.98
CA ASN A 2 -2.68 -31.91 6.35
C ASN A 2 -2.64 -31.74 4.82
N THR A 3 -2.86 -32.80 4.03
CA THR A 3 -2.86 -32.79 2.56
C THR A 3 -3.77 -31.70 1.98
N TYR A 4 -4.84 -31.34 2.69
CA TYR A 4 -5.75 -30.25 2.37
C TYR A 4 -5.06 -28.87 2.28
N LEU A 5 -4.08 -28.59 3.15
CA LEU A 5 -3.33 -27.32 3.10
C LEU A 5 -2.45 -27.25 1.85
N ALA A 6 -1.83 -28.36 1.45
CA ALA A 6 -1.03 -28.43 0.23
C ALA A 6 -1.88 -28.19 -1.01
N ILE A 7 -3.08 -28.78 -1.08
CA ILE A 7 -4.01 -28.60 -2.21
C ILE A 7 -4.49 -27.14 -2.29
N ILE A 8 -4.82 -26.50 -1.17
CA ILE A 8 -5.23 -25.09 -1.15
C ILE A 8 -4.07 -24.19 -1.59
N LEU A 9 -2.86 -24.43 -1.10
CA LEU A 9 -1.70 -23.61 -1.41
C LEU A 9 -1.32 -23.72 -2.90
N PHE A 10 -1.23 -24.94 -3.41
CA PHE A 10 -0.91 -25.17 -4.83
C PHE A 10 -2.06 -24.76 -5.76
N GLY A 11 -3.32 -25.01 -5.37
CA GLY A 11 -4.49 -24.61 -6.15
C GLY A 11 -4.62 -23.10 -6.27
N THR A 12 -4.46 -22.36 -5.17
CA THR A 12 -4.49 -20.89 -5.18
C THR A 12 -3.28 -20.30 -5.92
N ALA A 13 -2.08 -20.88 -5.73
CA ALA A 13 -0.89 -20.46 -6.46
C ALA A 13 -1.05 -20.63 -7.98
N ALA A 14 -1.54 -21.79 -8.43
CA ALA A 14 -1.78 -22.07 -9.84
C ALA A 14 -2.83 -21.12 -10.45
N LEU A 15 -3.97 -20.93 -9.76
CA LEU A 15 -5.02 -20.01 -10.21
C LEU A 15 -4.53 -18.56 -10.31
N THR A 16 -3.80 -18.08 -9.31
CA THR A 16 -3.27 -16.71 -9.31
C THR A 16 -2.25 -16.49 -10.42
N TYR A 17 -1.41 -17.50 -10.68
CA TYR A 17 -0.43 -17.47 -11.75
C TYR A 17 -1.12 -17.48 -13.13
N MET A 18 -2.10 -18.37 -13.32
CA MET A 18 -2.89 -18.46 -14.55
C MET A 18 -3.57 -17.12 -14.87
N VAL A 19 -4.26 -16.51 -13.91
CA VAL A 19 -4.94 -15.21 -14.08
C VAL A 19 -3.94 -14.09 -14.42
N ARG A 20 -2.73 -14.12 -13.87
CA ARG A 20 -1.66 -13.14 -14.20
C ARG A 20 -1.03 -13.35 -15.57
N VAL A 21 -0.88 -14.60 -16.02
CA VAL A 21 -0.27 -14.93 -17.32
C VAL A 21 -1.26 -14.76 -18.48
N LEU A 22 -2.56 -14.92 -18.21
CA LEU A 22 -3.65 -14.72 -19.20
C LEU A 22 -3.61 -13.35 -19.93
N PRO A 23 -3.44 -12.20 -19.24
CA PRO A 23 -3.29 -10.90 -19.92
C PRO A 23 -1.97 -10.77 -20.69
N PHE A 24 -0.90 -11.49 -20.30
CA PHE A 24 0.35 -11.52 -21.05
C PHE A 24 0.24 -12.37 -22.32
N LEU A 25 -0.45 -13.51 -22.27
CA LEU A 25 -0.58 -14.43 -23.40
C LEU A 25 -1.58 -13.93 -24.46
N SER A 26 -2.61 -13.17 -24.04
CA SER A 26 -3.65 -12.64 -24.93
C SER A 26 -3.24 -11.42 -25.75
N GLY A 27 -2.00 -10.92 -25.62
CA GLY A 27 -1.51 -9.75 -26.38
C GLY A 27 -2.30 -8.45 -26.14
N SER A 28 -3.24 -8.45 -25.19
CA SER A 28 -4.20 -7.38 -24.95
C SER A 28 -3.54 -6.08 -24.45
N ILE A 29 -2.36 -6.19 -23.83
CA ILE A 29 -1.57 -5.03 -23.39
C ILE A 29 -1.20 -4.10 -24.57
N GLN A 30 -1.07 -4.64 -25.80
CA GLN A 30 -0.67 -3.85 -26.96
C GLN A 30 -1.83 -3.04 -27.59
N LYS A 31 -3.08 -3.32 -27.20
CA LYS A 31 -4.28 -2.59 -27.64
C LYS A 31 -4.96 -1.77 -26.55
N MET A 32 -4.29 -1.52 -25.42
CA MET A 32 -4.85 -0.66 -24.38
C MET A 32 -4.90 0.80 -24.84
N PRO A 33 -6.09 1.44 -24.87
CA PRO A 33 -6.21 2.87 -25.17
C PRO A 33 -5.42 3.69 -24.14
N ASN A 34 -4.80 4.79 -24.58
CA ASN A 34 -3.98 5.66 -23.72
C ASN A 34 -4.74 6.15 -22.46
N ALA A 35 -6.06 6.33 -22.54
CA ALA A 35 -6.91 6.69 -21.39
C ALA A 35 -6.90 5.62 -20.30
N VAL A 36 -7.04 4.35 -20.67
CA VAL A 36 -7.06 3.21 -19.74
C VAL A 36 -5.68 3.02 -19.10
N LYS A 37 -4.61 3.13 -19.89
CA LYS A 37 -3.23 3.08 -19.40
C LYS A 37 -2.93 4.16 -18.34
N ASN A 38 -3.39 5.39 -18.56
CA ASN A 38 -3.23 6.47 -17.59
C ASN A 38 -4.01 6.21 -16.29
N ILE A 39 -5.23 5.69 -16.38
CA ILE A 39 -6.02 5.32 -15.19
C ILE A 39 -5.34 4.19 -14.41
N LEU A 40 -4.87 3.13 -15.10
CA LEU A 40 -4.14 2.02 -14.48
C LEU A 40 -2.82 2.46 -13.82
N ASN A 41 -2.13 3.46 -14.36
CA ASN A 41 -0.93 4.02 -13.74
C ASN A 41 -1.23 4.84 -12.47
N MET A 42 -2.40 5.49 -12.42
CA MET A 42 -2.84 6.26 -11.24
C MET A 42 -3.45 5.38 -10.14
N MET A 43 -4.00 4.22 -10.51
CA MET A 43 -4.67 3.30 -9.58
C MET A 43 -3.78 2.84 -8.43
N PRO A 44 -2.51 2.40 -8.61
CA PRO A 44 -1.65 2.03 -7.50
C PRO A 44 -1.43 3.16 -6.50
N VAL A 45 -1.20 4.39 -6.98
CA VAL A 45 -0.96 5.55 -6.13
C VAL A 45 -2.22 5.93 -5.37
N ALA A 46 -3.37 5.93 -6.04
CA ALA A 46 -4.67 6.19 -5.42
C ALA A 46 -5.03 5.12 -4.38
N ALA A 47 -4.80 3.84 -4.69
CA ALA A 47 -5.03 2.73 -3.78
C ALA A 47 -4.12 2.83 -2.55
N LEU A 48 -2.82 3.11 -2.73
CA LEU A 48 -1.89 3.33 -1.61
C LEU A 48 -2.36 4.48 -0.71
N GLY A 49 -2.74 5.62 -1.29
CA GLY A 49 -3.26 6.75 -0.52
C GLY A 49 -4.55 6.41 0.23
N ALA A 50 -5.50 5.74 -0.45
CA ALA A 50 -6.77 5.32 0.12
C ALA A 50 -6.62 4.22 1.19
N LEU A 51 -5.53 3.45 1.19
CA LEU A 51 -5.24 2.43 2.19
C LEU A 51 -4.46 3.01 3.39
N LEU A 52 -3.54 3.93 3.14
CA LEU A 52 -2.72 4.56 4.17
C LEU A 52 -3.54 5.46 5.10
N LEU A 53 -4.45 6.28 4.56
CA LEU A 53 -5.28 7.18 5.37
C LEU A 53 -6.13 6.46 6.44
N PRO A 54 -6.99 5.48 6.09
CA PRO A 54 -7.75 4.74 7.09
C PRO A 54 -6.86 3.81 7.92
N GLY A 55 -5.71 3.37 7.37
CA GLY A 55 -4.75 2.53 8.08
C GLY A 55 -4.13 3.25 9.28
N THR A 56 -3.76 4.52 9.14
CA THR A 56 -3.16 5.28 10.25
C THR A 56 -4.19 5.77 11.27
N ILE A 57 -5.41 6.08 10.83
CA ILE A 57 -6.50 6.49 11.74
C ILE A 57 -6.95 5.31 12.61
N GLN A 58 -7.09 4.11 12.03
CA GLN A 58 -7.54 2.92 12.77
C GLN A 58 -6.44 2.28 13.63
N ALA A 59 -5.17 2.60 13.38
CA ALA A 59 -4.06 2.04 14.16
C ALA A 59 -4.09 2.48 15.63
N LEU A 60 -4.55 3.69 15.93
CA LEU A 60 -4.63 4.26 17.28
C LEU A 60 -6.09 4.63 17.61
N PRO A 61 -6.91 3.68 18.10
CA PRO A 61 -8.32 3.94 18.40
C PRO A 61 -8.51 4.97 19.52
N ASP A 62 -7.55 5.13 20.43
CA ASP A 62 -7.61 6.11 21.52
C ASP A 62 -7.38 7.56 21.04
N MET A 63 -6.59 7.75 19.97
CA MET A 63 -6.24 9.09 19.45
C MET A 63 -6.07 9.09 17.91
N PRO A 64 -7.18 9.15 17.15
CA PRO A 64 -7.12 9.18 15.67
C PRO A 64 -6.39 10.41 15.12
N LEU A 65 -6.38 11.51 15.87
CA LEU A 65 -5.63 12.73 15.54
C LEU A 65 -4.11 12.50 15.52
N ALA A 66 -3.58 11.61 16.36
CA ALA A 66 -2.15 11.30 16.40
C ALA A 66 -1.68 10.63 15.11
N GLY A 67 -2.47 9.67 14.59
CA GLY A 67 -2.19 8.98 13.32
C GLY A 67 -2.29 9.91 12.10
N LEU A 68 -3.19 10.91 12.13
CA LEU A 68 -3.31 11.89 11.05
C LEU A 68 -2.14 12.90 11.05
N LEU A 69 -1.66 13.29 12.23
CA LEU A 69 -0.50 14.18 12.35
C LEU A 69 0.80 13.47 11.94
N SER A 70 0.98 12.21 12.31
CA SER A 70 2.17 11.44 11.96
C SER A 70 2.26 11.06 10.50
N ILE A 71 1.13 10.77 9.83
CA ILE A 71 1.12 10.57 8.37
C ILE A 71 1.36 11.88 7.62
N GLY A 72 0.83 13.00 8.12
CA GLY A 72 1.07 14.34 7.57
C GLY A 72 2.55 14.74 7.66
N ALA A 73 3.18 14.51 8.82
CA ALA A 73 4.61 14.75 9.01
C ALA A 73 5.47 13.88 8.09
N ALA A 74 5.14 12.59 7.96
CA ALA A 74 5.82 11.68 7.04
C ALA A 74 5.71 12.14 5.58
N ALA A 75 4.54 12.62 5.16
CA ALA A 75 4.32 13.15 3.82
C ALA A 75 5.15 14.42 3.55
N LEU A 76 5.25 15.34 4.52
CA LEU A 76 6.08 16.54 4.42
C LEU A 76 7.57 16.20 4.30
N VAL A 77 8.05 15.24 5.09
CA VAL A 77 9.45 14.79 5.05
C VAL A 77 9.75 14.07 3.73
N ALA A 78 8.83 13.24 3.24
CA ALA A 78 8.95 12.57 1.94
C ALA A 78 9.00 13.57 0.77
N TRP A 79 8.27 14.69 0.89
CA TRP A 79 8.30 15.76 -0.10
C TRP A 79 9.67 16.44 -0.18
N PHE A 80 10.28 16.71 0.97
CA PHE A 80 11.60 17.36 1.04
C PHE A 80 12.74 16.40 0.67
N ILE A 81 12.60 15.12 1.00
CA ILE A 81 13.68 14.13 0.85
C ILE A 81 13.28 13.09 -0.19
N ARG A 82 13.46 13.44 -1.46
CA ARG A 82 13.03 12.63 -2.63
C ARG A 82 13.68 11.24 -2.75
N ASN A 83 14.75 10.94 -2.00
CA ASN A 83 15.57 9.74 -2.22
C ASN A 83 15.64 8.78 -1.01
N SER A 84 14.77 8.91 -0.01
CA SER A 84 14.83 8.03 1.17
C SER A 84 13.44 7.76 1.75
N LEU A 85 12.99 6.50 1.67
CA LEU A 85 11.77 6.04 2.34
C LEU A 85 11.97 5.84 3.86
N VAL A 86 13.22 5.63 4.29
CA VAL A 86 13.54 5.36 5.69
C VAL A 86 13.22 6.58 6.57
N LEU A 87 13.53 7.79 6.11
CA LEU A 87 13.36 9.03 6.89
C LEU A 87 11.87 9.38 7.14
N PRO A 88 10.97 9.34 6.13
CA PRO A 88 9.53 9.46 6.34
C PRO A 88 8.97 8.46 7.34
N VAL A 89 9.42 7.19 7.28
CA VAL A 89 8.95 6.15 8.20
C VAL A 89 9.43 6.42 9.63
N LEU A 90 10.72 6.75 9.81
CA LEU A 90 11.27 7.06 11.12
C LEU A 90 10.60 8.29 11.75
N THR A 91 10.32 9.33 10.96
CA THR A 91 9.62 10.53 11.44
C THR A 91 8.18 10.24 11.82
N SER A 92 7.48 9.38 11.06
CA SER A 92 6.13 8.92 11.41
C SER A 92 6.11 8.17 12.74
N ILE A 93 7.02 7.21 12.91
CA ILE A 93 7.12 6.41 14.15
C ILE A 93 7.49 7.31 15.32
N GLY A 94 8.52 8.14 15.17
CA GLY A 94 9.01 9.04 16.21
C GLY A 94 7.95 10.04 16.67
N LEU A 95 7.20 10.65 15.73
CA LEU A 95 6.15 11.59 16.09
C LEU A 95 4.97 10.90 16.77
N THR A 96 4.57 9.71 16.29
CA THR A 96 3.52 8.92 16.95
C THR A 96 3.91 8.57 18.39
N TRP A 97 5.16 8.16 18.60
CA TRP A 97 5.68 7.83 19.93
C TRP A 97 5.72 9.04 20.86
N LEU A 98 6.14 10.21 20.36
CA LEU A 98 6.18 11.45 21.13
C LEU A 98 4.76 11.90 21.55
N ILE A 99 3.79 11.79 20.64
CA ILE A 99 2.38 12.12 20.94
C ILE A 99 1.80 11.18 21.99
N LEU A 100 2.11 9.87 21.93
CA LEU A 100 1.65 8.89 22.92
C LEU A 100 2.27 9.07 24.31
N ILE A 101 3.50 9.59 24.41
CA ILE A 101 4.17 9.85 25.69
C ILE A 101 3.72 11.17 26.32
N ALA A 102 3.32 12.14 25.49
CA ALA A 102 2.90 13.47 25.94
C ALA A 102 1.47 13.50 26.52
N HIS A 103 0.75 12.38 26.48
CA HIS A 103 -0.64 12.22 26.92
C HIS A 103 -0.78 11.08 27.93
#